data_AF-A0A0R2K9K2-F1
#
_entry.id   AF-A0A0R2K9K2-F1
#
_cell.length_a   1.000
_cell.length_b   1.000
_cell.length_c   1.000
_cell.angle_alpha   90.00
_cell.angle_beta   90.00
_cell.angle_gamma   90.00
#
_symmetry.space_group_name_H-M   'P 1'
#
loop_
_entity.id
_entity.type
_entity.pdbx_description
1 polymer ?
#
loop_
_entity_poly.entity_id
_entity_poly.type
_entity_poly.pdbx_seq_one_letter_code
_entity_poly.pdbx_strand_id
1 'polypeptide(L)' 'MSINKAIYQHFRAEEAPLIDSLNDMVNQAANEYRPILSHFLNPRELFIARTIVSILKIMLK' A
#
# COMPACT_ATOMS: atom_id res chain seq x y z
N MET A 1 -18.11 -2.48 -5.94
CA MET A 1 -16.80 -3.16 -5.95
C MET A 1 -15.98 -2.65 -7.13
N SER A 2 -15.46 -1.42 -7.07
CA SER A 2 -14.52 -0.90 -8.08
C SER A 2 -13.21 -0.60 -7.37
N ILE A 3 -12.43 -1.66 -7.17
CA ILE A 3 -11.05 -1.51 -6.70
C ILE A 3 -10.26 -0.95 -7.89
N ASN A 4 -9.58 0.18 -7.66
CA ASN A 4 -8.82 0.94 -8.64
C ASN A 4 -7.87 0.05 -9.47
N LYS A 5 -8.34 -0.41 -10.65
CA LYS A 5 -7.56 -1.20 -11.63
C LYS A 5 -6.22 -0.56 -11.99
N ALA A 6 -6.11 0.76 -11.88
CA ALA A 6 -4.89 1.50 -12.20
C ALA A 6 -3.70 1.15 -11.29
N ILE A 7 -3.94 0.82 -10.00
CA ILE A 7 -2.86 0.47 -9.06
C ILE A 7 -2.28 -0.89 -9.46
N TYR A 8 -3.14 -1.88 -9.69
CA TYR A 8 -2.75 -3.24 -10.07
C TYR A 8 -2.05 -3.33 -11.44
N GLN A 9 -2.31 -2.39 -12.37
CA GLN A 9 -1.68 -2.39 -13.69
C GLN A 9 -0.16 -2.18 -13.66
N HIS A 10 0.37 -1.56 -12.60
CA HIS A 10 1.80 -1.25 -12.47
C HIS A 10 2.58 -2.33 -11.72
N PHE A 11 1.90 -3.39 -11.25
CA PHE A 11 2.50 -4.45 -10.44
C PHE A 11 2.22 -5.83 -11.03
N ARG A 12 3.06 -6.81 -10.66
CA ARG A 12 2.87 -8.20 -11.09
C ARG A 12 1.70 -8.81 -10.33
N ALA A 13 0.98 -9.75 -10.94
CA ALA A 13 -0.13 -10.43 -10.28
C ALA A 13 0.28 -11.15 -8.98
N GLU A 14 1.52 -11.63 -8.92
CA GLU A 14 2.11 -12.26 -7.74
C GLU A 14 2.27 -11.29 -6.55
N GLU A 15 2.23 -9.99 -6.79
CA GLU A 15 2.41 -8.94 -5.76
C GLU A 15 1.08 -8.44 -5.20
N ALA A 16 -0.05 -8.87 -5.77
CA ALA A 16 -1.39 -8.55 -5.27
C ALA A 16 -1.58 -8.80 -3.76
N PRO A 17 -1.21 -9.98 -3.19
CA PRO A 17 -1.40 -10.21 -1.76
C PRO A 17 -0.56 -9.28 -0.88
N LEU A 18 0.61 -8.84 -1.36
CA LEU A 18 1.46 -7.89 -0.65
C LEU A 18 0.86 -6.48 -0.67
N ILE A 19 0.31 -6.06 -1.82
CA ILE A 19 -0.37 -4.77 -1.97
C ILE A 19 -1.58 -4.69 -1.05
N ASP A 20 -2.38 -5.75 -0.98
CA ASP A 20 -3.55 -5.80 -0.09
C ASP A 20 -3.13 -5.68 1.39
N SER A 21 -2.14 -6.47 1.82
CA SER A 21 -1.63 -6.41 3.18
C SER A 21 -1.09 -5.01 3.54
N LEU A 22 -0.33 -4.37 2.65
CA LEU A 22 0.19 -3.03 2.87
C LEU A 22 -0.92 -1.97 2.88
N ASN A 23 -1.94 -2.10 2.03
CA ASN A 23 -3.10 -1.21 2.05
C ASN A 23 -3.86 -1.30 3.37
N ASP A 24 -4.07 -2.51 3.89
CA ASP A 24 -4.72 -2.71 5.17
C ASP A 24 -3.95 -2.06 6.31
N MET A 25 -2.63 -2.20 6.32
CA MET A 25 -1.76 -1.55 7.30
C MET A 25 -1.83 -0.03 7.22
N VAL A 26 -1.84 0.53 6.00
CA VAL A 26 -1.95 1.99 5.80
C VAL A 26 -3.31 2.50 6.26
N ASN A 27 -4.39 1.78 5.96
CA ASN A 27 -5.72 2.10 6.44
C ASN A 27 -5.80 2.02 7.97
N GLN A 28 -5.18 1.01 8.57
CA GLN A 28 -5.10 0.88 10.03
C GLN A 28 -4.34 2.07 10.64
N ALA A 29 -3.19 2.44 10.08
CA ALA A 29 -2.42 3.59 10.55
C ALA A 29 -3.21 4.91 10.45
N ALA A 30 -3.97 5.09 9.37
CA ALA A 30 -4.82 6.26 9.17
C ALA A 30 -6.01 6.29 10.15
N ASN A 31 -6.66 5.15 10.39
CA ASN A 31 -7.81 5.04 11.27
C ASN A 31 -7.44 5.16 12.76
N GLU A 32 -6.37 4.49 13.18
CA GLU A 32 -5.90 4.49 14.57
C GLU A 32 -5.01 5.70 14.89
N TYR A 33 -4.69 6.52 13.86
CA TYR A 33 -3.84 7.70 13.96
C TYR A 33 -2.50 7.43 14.66
N ARG A 34 -1.95 6.22 14.47
CA ARG A 34 -0.70 5.76 15.08
C ARG A 34 0.18 5.06 14.04
N PRO A 35 1.51 5.06 14.23
CA PRO A 35 2.40 4.27 13.40
C PRO A 35 2.18 2.77 13.60
N ILE A 36 2.18 2.01 12.50
CA ILE A 36 2.13 0.55 12.48
C ILE A 36 3.50 0.02 12.05
N LEU A 37 4.02 -0.97 12.79
CA LEU A 37 5.28 -1.61 12.46
C LEU A 37 5.06 -2.70 11.41
N SER A 38 5.74 -2.58 10.26
CA SER A 38 5.78 -3.65 9.26
C SER A 38 6.84 -4.69 9.59
N HIS A 39 6.68 -5.87 9.02
CA HIS A 39 7.78 -6.82 8.90
C HIS A 39 8.92 -6.23 8.05
N PHE A 40 10.08 -6.88 8.12
CA PHE A 40 11.21 -6.51 7.27
C PHE A 40 10.83 -6.67 5.81
N LEU A 41 10.82 -5.56 5.09
CA LEU A 41 10.48 -5.52 3.68
C LEU A 41 11.74 -5.67 2.83
N ASN A 42 11.63 -6.44 1.76
CA ASN A 42 12.65 -6.48 0.72
C ASN A 42 12.70 -5.14 -0.04
N PRO A 43 13.80 -4.82 -0.74
CA PRO A 43 13.91 -3.56 -1.50
C PRO A 43 12.75 -3.31 -2.48
N ARG A 44 12.23 -4.38 -3.11
CA ARG A 44 11.06 -4.31 -3.99
C ARG A 44 9.76 -4.00 -3.25
N GLU A 45 9.53 -4.66 -2.12
CA GLU A 45 8.35 -4.44 -1.27
C GLU A 45 8.35 -3.03 -0.67
N LEU A 46 9.53 -2.52 -0.30
CA LEU A 46 9.71 -1.14 0.15
C LEU A 46 9.31 -0.13 -0.92
N PHE A 47 9.67 -0.38 -2.19
CA PHE A 47 9.27 0.46 -3.31
C PHE A 47 7.75 0.48 -3.51
N ILE A 48 7.12 -0.70 -3.41
CA ILE A 48 5.66 -0.86 -3.50
C ILE A 48 4.98 -0.08 -2.36
N ALA A 49 5.41 -0.27 -1.11
CA ALA A 49 4.86 0.42 0.06
C ALA A 49 4.96 1.95 -0.07
N ARG A 50 6.12 2.47 -0.50
CA ARG A 50 6.32 3.90 -0.74
C ARG A 50 5.40 4.44 -1.84
N THR A 51 5.21 3.68 -2.90
CA THR A 51 4.32 4.05 -4.01
C THR A 51 2.87 4.13 -3.55
N ILE A 52 2.40 3.13 -2.80
CA ILE A 52 1.04 3.10 -2.23
C ILE A 52 0.80 4.33 -1.35
N VAL A 53 1.70 4.59 -0.39
CA VAL A 53 1.57 5.74 0.53
C VAL A 53 1.63 7.07 -0.22
N SER A 54 2.47 7.18 -1.25
CA SER A 54 2.59 8.41 -2.05
C SER A 54 1.31 8.73 -2.82
N ILE A 55 0.66 7.72 -3.41
CA ILE A 55 -0.63 7.88 -4.11
C ILE A 55 -1.69 8.35 -3.11
N LEU A 56 -1.74 7.75 -1.92
CA LEU A 56 -2.72 8.09 -0.88
C LEU A 56 -2.53 9.52 -0.36
N LYS A 57 -1.27 9.98 -0.23
CA LYS A 57 -0.94 11.36 0.15
C LYS A 57 -1.41 12.40 -0.88
N ILE A 58 -1.46 12.05 -2.16
CA ILE A 58 -1.98 12.94 -3.21
C ILE A 58 -3.51 13.09 -3.10
N MET A 59 -4.23 12.05 -2.69
CA MET A 59 -5.70 12.10 -2.57
C MET A 59 -6.20 12.82 -1.31
N LEU A 60 -5.34 13.04 -0.31
CA LEU A 60 -5.68 13.74 0.94
C LEU A 60 -5.37 15.25 0.91
N LYS A 61 -5.03 15.79 -0.27
CA LYS A 61 -4.85 17.23 -0.53
C LYS A 61 -6.02 17.77 -1.34
#